data_AF-A0A7S0FAQ8-F1
#
_entry.id   AF-A0A7S0FAQ8-F1
#
_cell.length_a   1.000
_cell.length_b   1.000
_cell.length_c   1.000
_cell.angle_alpha   90.00
_cell.angle_beta   90.00
_cell.angle_gamma   90.00
#
_symmetry.space_group_name_H-M   'P 1'
#
loop_
_entity.id
_entity.type
_entity.pdbx_description
1 polymer ?
#
loop_
_entity_poly.entity_id
_entity_poly.type
_entity_poly.pdbx_seq_one_letter_code
_entity_poly.pdbx_strand_id
1 'polypeptide(L)'
;IFGLGMGWALVGEHFQLYKSTGMFGRSYCMWMSIDPHLLLFAMLPALLTGDAMAIDTAVARRVYRQCIYLAGPGVLFCAFATALFLWWYLPYGWSFLLCLAVGSILAATDPVAVVSLLKELGAPPTLTVQIQ
;
A
#
# COMPACT_ATOMS: atom_id res chain seq x y z
N ILE A 1 -20.58 -0.68 -5.58
CA ILE A 1 -20.72 0.17 -4.36
C ILE A 1 -19.59 1.19 -4.28
N PHE A 2 -18.31 0.77 -4.32
CA PHE A 2 -17.15 1.67 -4.28
C PHE A 2 -17.12 2.71 -5.42
N GLY A 3 -17.42 2.30 -6.67
CA GLY A 3 -17.51 3.23 -7.80
C GLY A 3 -18.66 4.24 -7.73
N LEU A 4 -19.81 3.84 -7.16
CA LEU A 4 -20.93 4.76 -6.89
C LEU A 4 -20.57 5.77 -5.80
N GLY A 5 -19.81 5.34 -4.78
CA GLY A 5 -19.28 6.23 -3.74
C GLY A 5 -18.26 7.23 -4.27
N MET A 6 -17.30 6.80 -5.10
CA MET A 6 -16.34 7.71 -5.74
C MET A 6 -17.03 8.71 -6.68
N GLY A 7 -18.03 8.26 -7.44
CA GLY A 7 -18.83 9.14 -8.29
C GLY A 7 -19.59 10.21 -7.49
N TRP A 8 -20.22 9.83 -6.38
CA TRP A 8 -20.95 10.77 -5.51
C TRP A 8 -20.01 11.76 -4.82
N ALA A 9 -18.80 11.34 -4.44
CA ALA A 9 -17.78 12.19 -3.84
C ALA A 9 -17.29 13.27 -4.84
N LEU A 10 -16.98 12.89 -6.08
CA LEU A 10 -16.54 13.82 -7.12
C LEU A 10 -17.65 14.81 -7.53
N VAL A 11 -18.90 14.35 -7.59
CA VAL A 11 -20.06 15.22 -7.87
C VAL A 11 -20.33 16.18 -6.71
N GLY A 12 -20.14 15.73 -5.46
CA GLY A 12 -20.27 16.57 -4.27
C GLY A 12 -19.22 17.68 -4.18
N GLU A 13 -17.98 17.40 -4.60
CA GLU A 13 -16.89 18.38 -4.66
C GLU A 13 -17.09 19.41 -5.79
N HIS A 14 -17.48 18.96 -6.99
CA HIS A 14 -17.71 19.85 -8.14
C HIS A 14 -18.90 20.81 -7.93
N PHE A 15 -19.85 20.47 -7.06
CA PHE A 15 -21.07 21.25 -6.83
C PHE A 15 -21.05 22.09 -5.53
N GLN A 16 -19.91 22.17 -4.81
CA GLN A 16 -19.77 22.91 -3.52
C GLN A 16 -20.89 22.65 -2.49
N LEU A 17 -21.49 21.46 -2.48
CA LEU A 17 -22.60 21.10 -1.58
C LEU A 17 -22.15 20.94 -0.11
N TYR A 18 -20.85 20.95 0.16
CA TYR A 18 -20.25 20.88 1.50
C TYR A 18 -20.79 21.94 2.47
N LYS A 19 -21.11 23.15 1.99
CA LYS A 19 -21.64 24.21 2.85
C LYS A 19 -23.10 24.01 3.29
N SER A 20 -23.88 23.18 2.58
CA SER A 20 -25.31 22.98 2.87
C SER A 20 -25.59 21.73 3.71
N THR A 21 -24.77 20.67 3.60
CA THR A 21 -24.92 19.43 4.38
C THR A 21 -24.16 19.52 5.71
N GLY A 22 -24.71 20.27 6.66
CA GLY A 22 -24.04 20.64 7.92
C GLY A 22 -23.37 19.50 8.70
N MET A 23 -24.00 18.32 8.85
CA MET A 23 -23.42 17.21 9.63
C MET A 23 -22.45 16.33 8.80
N PHE A 24 -22.80 15.99 7.56
CA PHE A 24 -21.94 15.16 6.70
C PHE A 24 -20.68 15.90 6.25
N GLY A 25 -20.79 17.20 5.94
CA GLY A 25 -19.64 18.05 5.63
C GLY A 25 -18.69 18.14 6.82
N ARG A 26 -19.21 18.37 8.04
CA ARG A 26 -18.37 18.40 9.26
C ARG A 26 -17.62 17.10 9.48
N SER A 27 -18.27 15.94 9.31
CA SER A 27 -17.57 14.65 9.37
C SER A 27 -16.49 14.56 8.29
N TYR A 28 -16.80 14.89 7.04
CA TYR A 28 -15.83 14.82 5.95
C TYR A 28 -14.58 15.70 6.20
N CYS A 29 -14.77 16.93 6.68
CA CYS A 29 -13.66 17.82 7.02
C CYS A 29 -12.87 17.32 8.23
N MET A 30 -13.52 16.74 9.25
CA MET A 30 -12.81 16.13 10.38
C MET A 30 -11.89 15.01 9.90
N TRP A 31 -12.38 14.10 9.04
CA TRP A 31 -11.59 13.01 8.48
C TRP A 31 -10.42 13.51 7.62
N MET A 32 -10.65 14.54 6.80
CA MET A 32 -9.62 15.11 5.94
C MET A 32 -8.58 15.96 6.70
N SER A 33 -8.93 16.43 7.90
CA SER A 33 -8.05 17.20 8.80
C SER A 33 -7.18 16.34 9.72
N ILE A 34 -7.36 15.02 9.75
CA ILE A 34 -6.52 14.12 10.55
C ILE A 34 -5.09 14.17 10.00
N ASP A 35 -4.11 14.37 10.88
CA ASP A 35 -2.72 14.41 10.48
C ASP A 35 -2.26 13.03 9.98
N PRO A 36 -1.81 12.91 8.72
CA PRO A 36 -1.42 11.63 8.13
C PRO A 36 -0.18 11.03 8.80
N HIS A 37 0.70 11.84 9.40
CA HIS A 37 1.87 11.33 10.12
C HIS A 37 1.45 10.64 11.40
N LEU A 38 0.50 11.21 12.15
CA LEU A 38 -0.06 10.56 13.34
C LEU A 38 -0.70 9.21 13.00
N LEU A 39 -1.42 9.13 11.88
CA LEU A 39 -1.99 7.88 11.41
C LEU A 39 -0.91 6.87 11.06
N LEU A 40 0.11 7.26 10.29
CA LEU A 40 1.22 6.38 9.93
C LEU A 40 1.97 5.88 11.18
N PHE A 41 2.32 6.76 12.11
CA PHE A 41 3.04 6.39 13.33
C PHE A 41 2.22 5.54 14.31
N ALA A 42 0.90 5.70 14.36
CA ALA A 42 0.05 4.88 15.20
C ALA A 42 -0.28 3.52 14.57
N MET A 43 -0.54 3.48 13.26
CA MET A 43 -0.97 2.28 12.55
C MET A 43 0.19 1.38 12.14
N LEU A 44 1.32 1.96 11.70
CA LEU A 44 2.45 1.18 11.16
C LEU A 44 3.07 0.22 12.20
N PRO A 45 3.31 0.61 13.46
CA PRO A 45 3.79 -0.32 14.48
C PRO A 45 2.77 -1.40 14.84
N ALA A 46 1.49 -1.04 14.92
CA ALA A 46 0.42 -1.98 15.26
C ALA A 46 0.26 -3.05 14.16
N LEU A 47 0.24 -2.64 12.89
CA LEU A 47 0.17 -3.53 11.73
C LEU A 47 1.40 -4.43 11.62
N LEU A 48 2.61 -3.84 11.67
CA LEU A 48 3.86 -4.61 11.58
C LEU A 48 4.01 -5.64 12.71
N THR A 49 3.57 -5.31 13.92
CA THR A 49 3.64 -6.25 15.05
C THR A 49 2.63 -7.39 14.88
N GLY A 50 1.41 -7.08 14.42
CA GLY A 50 0.40 -8.10 14.11
C GLY A 50 0.91 -9.09 13.06
N ASP A 51 1.54 -8.59 12.00
CA ASP A 51 2.13 -9.43 10.94
C ASP A 51 3.32 -10.25 11.44
N ALA A 52 4.21 -9.65 12.24
CA ALA A 52 5.37 -10.34 12.80
C ALA A 52 4.97 -11.49 13.73
N MET A 53 3.89 -11.34 14.51
CA MET A 53 3.39 -12.40 15.40
C MET A 53 2.80 -13.60 14.63
N ALA A 54 2.33 -13.40 13.41
CA ALA A 54 1.74 -14.45 12.56
C ALA A 54 2.79 -15.24 11.74
N ILE A 55 4.07 -14.85 11.78
CA ILE A 55 5.16 -15.47 11.01
C ILE A 55 5.89 -16.52 11.86
N ASP A 56 6.03 -17.74 11.33
CA ASP A 56 6.87 -18.78 11.92
C ASP A 56 8.36 -18.44 11.72
N THR A 57 9.07 -18.26 12.83
CA THR A 57 10.50 -17.96 12.87
C THR A 57 11.38 -18.98 12.15
N ALA A 58 11.00 -20.26 12.11
CA ALA A 58 11.75 -21.31 11.43
C ALA A 58 11.67 -21.17 9.90
N VAL A 59 10.48 -20.85 9.39
CA VAL A 59 10.27 -20.58 7.97
C VAL A 59 10.96 -19.28 7.56
N ALA A 60 10.83 -18.22 8.37
CA ALA A 60 11.46 -16.92 8.12
C ALA A 60 12.99 -17.03 7.98
N ARG A 61 13.64 -17.81 8.85
CA ARG A 61 15.10 -18.01 8.80
C ARG A 61 15.56 -18.73 7.52
N ARG A 62 14.74 -19.64 6.98
CA ARG A 62 15.05 -20.39 5.75
C ARG A 62 14.99 -19.49 4.51
N VAL A 63 14.03 -18.57 4.46
CA VAL A 63 13.78 -17.71 3.28
C VAL A 63 14.45 -16.33 3.36
N TYR A 64 14.98 -15.93 4.52
CA TYR A 64 15.58 -14.61 4.75
C TYR A 64 16.58 -14.15 3.68
N ARG A 65 17.43 -15.07 3.18
CA ARG A 65 18.40 -14.74 2.11
C ARG A 65 17.70 -14.35 0.81
N GLN A 66 16.66 -15.09 0.41
CA GLN A 66 15.88 -14.78 -0.78
C GLN A 66 15.12 -13.46 -0.61
N CYS A 67 14.58 -13.21 0.58
CA CYS A 67 13.92 -11.94 0.90
C CYS A 67 14.89 -10.75 0.76
N ILE A 68 16.14 -10.84 1.23
CA ILE A 68 17.13 -9.78 1.05
C ILE A 68 17.45 -9.55 -0.42
N TYR A 69 17.65 -10.63 -1.20
CA TYR A 69 17.92 -10.48 -2.63
C TYR A 69 16.73 -9.91 -3.40
N LEU A 70 15.49 -10.16 -2.96
CA LEU A 70 14.32 -9.55 -3.59
C LEU A 70 14.15 -8.08 -3.17
N ALA A 71 14.27 -7.79 -1.87
CA ALA A 71 14.06 -6.48 -1.29
C ALA A 71 15.20 -5.49 -1.59
N GLY A 72 16.44 -5.97 -1.74
CA GLY A 72 17.59 -5.12 -2.06
C GLY A 72 17.62 -4.77 -3.55
N PRO A 73 18.24 -5.63 -4.39
CA PRO A 73 18.42 -5.31 -5.80
C PRO A 73 17.10 -5.28 -6.59
N GLY A 74 16.08 -6.05 -6.21
CA GLY A 74 14.78 -6.02 -6.89
C GLY A 74 14.06 -4.69 -6.75
N VAL A 75 13.97 -4.15 -5.52
CA VAL A 75 13.34 -2.85 -5.26
C VAL A 75 14.16 -1.72 -5.86
N LEU A 76 15.49 -1.76 -5.75
CA LEU A 76 16.36 -0.76 -6.40
C LEU A 76 16.15 -0.74 -7.91
N PHE A 77 16.16 -1.91 -8.56
CA PHE A 77 15.92 -2.00 -10.00
C PHE A 77 14.54 -1.44 -10.38
N CYS A 78 13.50 -1.77 -9.61
CA CYS A 78 12.15 -1.27 -9.86
C CYS A 78 12.04 0.25 -9.69
N ALA A 79 12.66 0.81 -8.64
CA ALA A 79 12.69 2.25 -8.39
C ALA A 79 13.45 3.01 -9.48
N PHE A 80 14.60 2.49 -9.94
CA PHE A 80 15.35 3.09 -11.04
C PHE A 80 14.61 2.98 -12.38
N ALA A 81 14.01 1.83 -12.68
CA ALA A 81 13.26 1.63 -13.92
C ALA A 81 12.04 2.55 -14.01
N THR A 82 11.29 2.70 -12.91
CA THR A 82 10.15 3.63 -12.84
C THR A 82 10.61 5.09 -12.93
N ALA A 83 11.69 5.47 -12.24
CA ALA A 83 12.25 6.82 -12.32
C ALA A 83 12.72 7.19 -13.74
N LEU A 84 13.39 6.26 -14.44
CA LEU A 84 13.81 6.42 -15.85
C LEU A 84 12.61 6.54 -16.78
N PHE A 85 11.57 5.72 -16.57
CA PHE A 85 10.34 5.80 -17.34
C PHE A 85 9.65 7.15 -17.17
N LEU A 86 9.55 7.65 -15.94
CA LEU A 86 9.00 8.98 -15.65
C LEU A 86 9.85 10.08 -16.30
N TRP A 87 11.18 10.02 -16.18
CA TRP A 87 12.06 11.03 -16.77
C TRP A 87 11.97 11.08 -18.31
N TRP A 88 11.77 9.93 -18.96
CA TRP A 88 11.67 9.84 -20.42
C TRP A 88 10.28 10.20 -20.97
N TYR A 89 9.21 9.76 -20.30
CA TYR A 89 7.85 9.88 -20.80
C TYR A 89 7.14 11.17 -20.35
N LEU A 90 7.55 11.75 -19.22
CA LEU A 90 7.00 13.01 -18.71
C LEU A 90 7.97 14.17 -19.02
N PRO A 91 7.73 14.97 -20.09
CA PRO A 91 8.55 16.15 -20.42
C PRO A 91 8.23 17.34 -19.51
N TYR A 92 8.11 17.11 -18.19
CA TYR A 92 7.77 18.13 -17.19
C TYR A 92 9.03 18.81 -16.59
N GLY A 93 10.23 18.42 -17.01
CA GLY A 93 11.50 19.01 -16.52
C GLY A 93 11.80 18.72 -15.05
N TRP A 94 11.25 17.63 -14.50
CA TRP A 94 11.46 17.25 -13.11
C TRP A 94 12.91 16.81 -12.87
N SER A 95 13.46 17.17 -11.71
CA SER A 95 14.79 16.72 -11.33
C SER A 95 14.79 15.20 -11.19
N PHE A 96 15.89 14.57 -11.59
CA PHE A 96 16.05 13.11 -11.50
C PHE A 96 15.79 12.59 -10.07
N LEU A 97 16.11 13.39 -9.05
CA LEU A 97 15.88 13.06 -7.65
C LEU A 97 14.39 13.01 -7.28
N LEU A 98 13.55 13.88 -7.87
CA LEU A 98 12.08 13.81 -7.69
C LEU A 98 11.49 12.58 -8.39
N CYS A 99 11.94 12.27 -9.61
CA CYS A 99 11.55 11.05 -10.30
C CYS A 99 11.96 9.80 -9.53
N LEU A 100 13.15 9.79 -8.92
CA LEU A 100 13.62 8.71 -8.07
C LEU A 100 12.84 8.61 -6.76
N ALA A 101 12.48 9.73 -6.13
CA ALA A 101 11.64 9.74 -4.94
C ALA A 101 10.26 9.12 -5.24
N VAL A 102 9.62 9.52 -6.34
CA VAL A 102 8.36 8.91 -6.79
C VAL A 102 8.54 7.43 -7.11
N GLY A 103 9.60 7.06 -7.82
CA GLY A 103 9.93 5.66 -8.10
C GLY A 103 10.14 4.83 -6.83
N SER A 104 10.77 5.39 -5.80
CA SER A 104 10.99 4.71 -4.52
C SER A 104 9.71 4.47 -3.73
N ILE A 105 8.80 5.44 -3.71
CA ILE A 105 7.49 5.31 -3.06
C ILE A 105 6.64 4.25 -3.79
N LEU A 106 6.70 4.22 -5.13
CA LEU A 106 6.00 3.20 -5.93
C LEU A 106 6.63 1.81 -5.81
N ALA A 107 7.94 1.73 -5.63
CA ALA A 107 8.66 0.47 -5.48
C ALA A 107 8.53 -0.13 -4.07
N ALA A 108 8.11 0.65 -3.07
CA ALA A 108 7.76 0.17 -1.74
C ALA A 108 6.47 -0.68 -1.81
N THR A 109 6.61 -1.92 -2.29
CA THR A 109 5.53 -2.91 -2.30
C THR A 109 5.48 -3.61 -0.96
N ASP A 110 4.32 -3.63 -0.30
CA ASP A 110 4.13 -4.42 0.91
C ASP A 110 4.07 -5.92 0.58
N PRO A 111 5.09 -6.73 0.91
CA PRO A 111 5.04 -8.16 0.65
C PRO A 111 3.96 -8.85 1.51
N VAL A 112 3.52 -8.20 2.59
CA VAL A 112 2.42 -8.65 3.46
C VAL A 112 1.13 -8.82 2.66
N ALA A 113 0.77 -7.86 1.80
CA ALA A 113 -0.42 -7.94 0.97
C ALA A 113 -0.34 -9.10 -0.03
N VAL A 114 0.85 -9.42 -0.52
CA VAL A 114 1.07 -10.56 -1.42
C VAL A 114 1.06 -11.88 -0.65
N VAL A 115 1.60 -11.93 0.57
CA VAL A 115 1.63 -13.14 1.42
C VAL A 115 0.24 -13.48 1.98
N SER A 116 -0.57 -12.49 2.33
CA SER A 116 -1.97 -12.71 2.74
C SER A 116 -2.81 -13.23 1.58
N LEU A 117 -2.65 -12.64 0.38
CA LEU A 117 -3.25 -13.18 -0.85
C LEU A 117 -2.79 -14.60 -1.15
N LEU A 118 -1.50 -14.93 -0.98
CA LEU A 118 -0.99 -16.28 -1.22
C LEU A 118 -1.48 -17.30 -0.18
N LYS A 119 -1.70 -16.88 1.08
CA LYS A 119 -2.35 -17.69 2.12
C LYS A 119 -3.84 -17.90 1.83
N GLU A 120 -4.54 -16.89 1.29
CA GLU A 120 -5.94 -17.00 0.85
C GLU A 120 -6.10 -17.84 -0.43
N LEU A 121 -5.14 -17.79 -1.36
CA LEU A 121 -5.14 -18.52 -2.63
C LEU A 121 -4.69 -20.00 -2.50
N GLY A 122 -4.33 -20.45 -1.29
CA GLY A 122 -4.15 -21.87 -0.98
C GLY A 122 -2.74 -22.41 -1.20
N ALA A 123 -1.96 -22.46 -0.11
CA ALA A 123 -0.98 -23.53 0.07
C ALA A 123 -1.74 -24.85 0.35
N PRO A 124 -1.24 -25.99 -0.14
CA PRO A 124 -2.03 -27.16 -0.50
C PRO A 124 -2.85 -27.75 0.66
N PRO A 125 -4.13 -28.12 0.42
CA PRO A 125 -4.94 -28.89 1.36
C PRO A 125 -4.49 -30.35 1.38
N THR A 126 -3.30 -30.65 1.90
CA THR A 126 -2.92 -32.05 2.19
C THR A 126 -3.65 -32.64 3.41
N LEU A 127 -4.66 -31.95 3.97
CA LEU A 127 -5.30 -32.31 5.24
C LEU A 127 -6.84 -32.34 5.24
N THR A 128 -7.53 -32.06 4.14
CA THR A 128 -9.01 -32.03 4.14
C THR A 128 -9.67 -33.35 3.72
N VAL A 129 -8.94 -34.29 3.08
CA VAL A 129 -9.55 -35.54 2.57
C VAL A 129 -9.36 -36.73 3.51
N GLN A 130 -8.54 -36.62 4.56
CA GLN A 130 -8.25 -37.78 5.41
C GLN A 130 -9.11 -37.90 6.69
N ILE A 131 -9.81 -36.86 7.17
CA ILE A 131 -10.49 -36.94 8.49
C ILE A 131 -11.75 -36.05 8.68
N GLN A 132 -12.68 -35.92 7.71
CA GLN A 132 -14.13 -35.79 8.00
C GLN A 132 -15.00 -35.74 6.74
#